data_AF-A0A1B6LPG0-F1
#
_entry.id   AF-A0A1B6LPG0-F1
#
_cell.length_a   1.000
_cell.length_b   1.000
_cell.length_c   1.000
_cell.angle_alpha   90.00
_cell.angle_beta   90.00
_cell.angle_gamma   90.00
#
_symmetry.space_group_name_H-M   'P 1'
#
loop_
_entity.id
_entity.type
_entity.pdbx_description
1 polymer ?
#
loop_
_entity_poly.entity_id
_entity_poly.type
_entity_poly.pdbx_seq_one_letter_code
_entity_poly.pdbx_strand_id
1 'polypeptide(L)'
;APGTRYTVLGTETGQRPVVPLTVEDIMATLRLLLAASLLYLAHSQLNSGNERVTEICLGCICEAMSGCNLTRGCVEDDCGIFRITKLYWVDAGQPTLQLDDPTTEGAYQR
;
A
#
# COMPACT_ATOMS: atom_id res chain seq x y z
N ALA A 1 30.62 66.03 25.02
CA ALA A 1 29.27 65.45 25.23
C ALA A 1 29.28 63.99 24.76
N PRO A 2 28.59 63.08 25.46
CA PRO A 2 28.83 61.63 25.42
C PRO A 2 27.82 60.85 24.54
N GLY A 3 28.13 59.58 24.27
CA GLY A 3 27.19 58.56 23.74
C GLY A 3 27.49 58.19 22.29
N THR A 4 27.78 56.94 21.93
CA THR A 4 27.20 55.68 22.42
C THR A 4 28.23 54.57 22.34
N ARG A 5 28.52 53.93 23.48
CA ARG A 5 29.17 52.61 23.52
C ARG A 5 28.11 51.59 23.12
N TYR A 6 28.32 50.89 22.01
CA TYR A 6 27.63 49.63 21.79
C TYR A 6 28.39 48.54 22.54
N THR A 7 27.84 48.09 23.67
CA THR A 7 28.18 46.79 24.23
C THR A 7 27.40 45.73 23.45
N VAL A 8 28.08 45.00 22.56
CA VAL A 8 27.54 43.72 22.10
C VAL A 8 27.84 42.71 23.21
N LEU A 9 26.82 42.40 24.00
CA LEU A 9 26.86 41.35 25.00
C LEU A 9 27.12 40.00 24.32
N GLY A 10 28.05 39.25 24.90
CA GLY A 10 27.91 37.81 25.11
C GLY A 10 28.00 36.96 23.86
N THR A 11 29.16 36.33 23.68
CA THR A 11 29.30 35.10 22.91
C THR A 11 28.32 34.05 23.44
N GLU A 12 27.25 33.75 22.70
CA GLU A 12 26.63 32.42 22.78
C GLU A 12 27.61 31.42 22.14
N THR A 13 28.68 31.11 22.85
CA THR A 13 29.32 29.80 22.70
C THR A 13 28.36 28.79 23.31
N GLY A 14 27.28 28.49 22.60
CA GLY A 14 26.43 27.33 22.80
C GLY A 14 27.21 26.08 22.42
N GLN A 15 28.30 25.83 23.15
CA GLN A 15 29.05 24.59 23.11
C GLN A 15 28.08 23.54 23.64
N ARG A 16 27.46 22.76 22.74
CA ARG A 16 26.72 21.58 23.16
C ARG A 16 27.66 20.76 24.05
N PRO A 17 27.26 20.37 25.27
CA PRO A 17 28.09 19.49 26.07
C PRO A 17 28.33 18.22 25.23
N VAL A 18 29.59 17.96 24.90
CA VAL A 18 30.00 16.67 24.33
C VAL A 18 29.90 15.69 25.49
N VAL A 19 28.70 15.15 25.71
CA VAL A 19 28.47 14.10 26.69
C VAL A 19 29.21 12.86 26.19
N PRO A 20 30.14 12.28 26.97
CA PRO A 20 30.78 11.04 26.58
C PRO A 20 29.71 9.96 26.46
N LEU A 21 29.51 9.45 25.25
CA LEU A 21 28.63 8.31 25.00
C LEU A 21 29.19 7.12 25.76
N THR A 22 28.50 6.68 26.81
CA THR A 22 28.90 5.50 27.58
C THR A 22 28.48 4.25 26.83
N VAL A 23 29.12 3.11 27.16
CA VAL A 23 28.72 1.81 26.59
C VAL A 23 27.26 1.46 26.89
N GLU A 24 26.70 1.97 28.00
CA GLU A 24 25.30 1.80 28.36
C GLU A 24 24.37 2.57 27.42
N ASP A 25 24.77 3.78 26.99
CA ASP A 25 24.02 4.58 26.01
C ASP A 25 24.02 3.92 24.62
N ILE A 26 25.15 3.36 24.19
CA ILE A 26 25.26 2.63 22.92
C ILE A 26 24.37 1.37 22.96
N MET A 27 24.37 0.64 24.07
CA MET A 27 23.50 -0.53 24.24
C MET A 27 22.02 -0.15 24.31
N ALA A 28 21.68 1.00 24.91
CA ALA A 28 20.32 1.52 24.96
C ALA A 28 19.81 1.92 23.56
N THR A 29 20.62 2.61 22.76
CA THR A 29 20.27 2.97 21.38
C THR A 29 20.09 1.74 20.50
N LEU A 30 20.97 0.73 20.61
CA LEU A 30 20.84 -0.53 19.87
C LEU A 30 19.53 -1.26 20.23
N ARG A 31 19.17 -1.33 21.52
CA ARG A 31 17.90 -1.93 21.97
C ARG A 31 16.70 -1.18 21.41
N LEU A 32 16.74 0.15 21.39
CA LEU A 32 15.67 0.98 20.82
C LEU A 32 15.52 0.76 19.32
N LEU A 33 16.63 0.67 18.57
CA LEU A 33 16.61 0.39 17.13
C LEU A 33 16.09 -1.01 16.83
N LEU A 34 16.53 -2.02 17.58
CA LEU A 34 16.04 -3.40 17.44
C LEU A 34 14.53 -3.47 17.76
N ALA A 35 14.09 -2.85 18.85
CA ALA A 35 12.67 -2.79 19.20
C ALA A 35 11.84 -2.06 18.12
N ALA A 36 12.32 -0.93 17.60
CA ALA A 36 11.65 -0.19 16.52
C ALA A 36 11.56 -1.01 15.23
N SER A 37 12.62 -1.75 14.86
CA SER A 37 12.59 -2.64 13.70
C SER A 37 11.61 -3.81 13.86
N LEU A 38 11.56 -4.42 15.05
CA LEU A 38 10.59 -5.47 15.38
C LEU A 38 9.16 -4.95 15.36
N LEU A 39 8.93 -3.75 15.89
CA LEU A 39 7.63 -3.09 15.84
C LEU A 39 7.24 -2.79 14.38
N TYR A 40 8.14 -2.28 13.54
CA TYR A 40 7.87 -2.01 12.13
C TYR A 40 7.46 -3.28 11.35
N LEU A 41 8.18 -4.39 11.56
CA LEU A 41 7.85 -5.69 10.96
C LEU A 41 6.52 -6.27 11.48
N ALA A 42 6.14 -5.98 12.73
CA ALA A 42 4.84 -6.37 13.27
C ALA A 42 3.69 -5.53 12.68
N HIS A 43 3.91 -4.24 12.41
CA HIS A 43 2.91 -3.37 11.78
C HIS A 43 2.63 -3.72 10.32
N SER A 44 3.59 -4.29 9.59
CA SER A 44 3.39 -4.67 8.18
C SER A 44 2.42 -5.85 7.96
N GLN A 45 1.85 -6.44 9.01
CA GLN A 45 0.98 -7.63 8.92
C GLN A 45 -0.53 -7.34 8.98
N LEU A 46 -0.95 -6.08 9.10
CA LEU A 46 -2.37 -5.71 9.28
C LEU A 46 -3.09 -5.24 8.01
N ASN A 47 -2.56 -5.53 6.81
CA ASN A 47 -3.28 -5.28 5.56
C ASN A 47 -3.19 -6.41 4.53
N SER A 48 -3.11 -7.66 5.00
CA SER A 48 -3.39 -8.84 4.18
C SER A 48 -4.88 -9.21 4.23
N GLY A 49 -5.74 -8.19 4.31
CA GLY A 49 -7.14 -8.32 3.97
C GLY A 49 -7.21 -8.54 2.47
N ASN A 50 -6.93 -9.76 2.03
CA ASN A 50 -7.55 -10.25 0.81
C ASN A 50 -9.05 -10.18 1.10
N GLU A 51 -9.67 -9.05 0.76
CA GLU A 51 -11.10 -8.79 0.90
C GLU A 51 -11.79 -9.70 -0.10
N ARG A 52 -11.76 -11.00 0.22
CA ARG A 52 -12.29 -12.06 -0.61
C ARG A 52 -13.79 -11.86 -0.61
N VAL A 53 -14.31 -11.48 -1.76
CA VAL A 53 -15.74 -11.50 -2.03
C VAL A 53 -16.23 -12.91 -1.70
N THR A 54 -17.21 -13.02 -0.80
CA THR A 54 -17.78 -14.31 -0.41
C THR A 54 -18.57 -14.90 -1.56
N GLU A 55 -18.73 -16.23 -1.58
CA GLU A 55 -19.54 -16.90 -2.60
C GLU A 55 -20.99 -16.40 -2.62
N ILE A 56 -21.55 -16.08 -1.44
CA ILE A 56 -22.89 -15.50 -1.32
C ILE A 56 -22.95 -14.16 -2.04
N CYS A 57 -21.95 -13.30 -1.82
CA CYS A 57 -21.87 -12.00 -2.48
C CYS A 57 -21.71 -12.14 -4.00
N LEU A 58 -20.85 -13.07 -4.46
CA LEU A 58 -20.71 -13.39 -5.88
C LEU A 58 -22.03 -13.87 -6.50
N GLY A 59 -22.81 -14.68 -5.77
CA GLY A 59 -24.15 -15.10 -6.19
C GLY A 59 -25.10 -13.92 -6.38
N CYS A 60 -25.16 -12.99 -5.42
CA CYS A 60 -25.97 -11.78 -5.54
C CYS A 60 -25.57 -10.91 -6.74
N ILE A 61 -24.26 -10.75 -6.98
CA ILE A 61 -23.76 -9.95 -8.12
C ILE A 61 -24.14 -10.62 -9.44
N CYS A 62 -23.95 -11.94 -9.54
CA CYS A 62 -24.29 -12.73 -10.73
C CYS A 62 -25.77 -12.56 -11.14
N GLU A 63 -26.69 -12.67 -10.18
CA GLU A 63 -28.13 -12.46 -10.42
C GLU A 63 -28.44 -11.03 -10.87
N ALA A 64 -27.87 -10.03 -10.21
CA ALA A 64 -28.09 -8.62 -10.53
C ALA A 64 -27.58 -8.23 -11.94
N MET A 65 -26.44 -8.79 -12.36
CA MET A 65 -25.80 -8.40 -13.63
C MET A 65 -26.36 -9.13 -14.84
N SER A 66 -26.74 -10.41 -14.70
CA SER A 66 -27.13 -11.25 -15.83
C SER A 66 -28.27 -12.24 -15.57
N GLY A 67 -28.83 -12.27 -14.35
CA GLY A 67 -29.71 -13.36 -13.92
C GLY A 67 -28.98 -14.71 -13.92
N CYS A 68 -27.67 -14.69 -13.64
CA CYS A 68 -26.79 -15.85 -13.71
C CYS A 68 -26.84 -16.66 -15.02
N ASN A 69 -27.03 -15.98 -16.15
CA ASN A 69 -27.05 -16.64 -17.45
C ASN A 69 -25.63 -17.00 -17.92
N LEU A 70 -25.20 -18.23 -17.67
CA LEU A 70 -23.88 -18.79 -18.04
C LEU A 70 -23.57 -18.75 -19.55
N THR A 71 -24.58 -18.58 -20.40
CA THR A 71 -24.40 -18.50 -21.86
C THR A 71 -24.26 -17.06 -22.37
N ARG A 72 -24.27 -16.08 -21.46
CA ARG A 72 -24.12 -14.68 -21.82
C ARG A 72 -22.68 -14.40 -22.26
N GLY A 73 -22.51 -14.11 -23.54
CA GLY A 73 -21.26 -13.61 -24.12
C GLY A 73 -21.05 -12.13 -23.83
N CYS A 74 -20.34 -11.44 -24.74
CA CYS A 74 -20.12 -10.01 -24.65
C CYS A 74 -21.26 -9.20 -25.26
N VAL A 75 -21.68 -8.15 -24.56
CA VAL A 75 -22.58 -7.12 -25.09
C VAL A 75 -21.81 -5.81 -25.02
N GLU A 76 -21.49 -5.24 -26.19
CA GLU A 76 -20.59 -4.08 -26.31
C GLU A 76 -19.23 -4.37 -25.66
N ASP A 77 -18.93 -3.70 -24.54
CA ASP A 77 -17.67 -3.81 -23.79
C ASP A 77 -17.82 -4.55 -22.46
N ASP A 78 -18.97 -5.20 -22.22
CA ASP A 78 -19.27 -5.97 -21.01
C ASP A 78 -19.37 -7.47 -21.33
N CYS A 79 -18.47 -8.29 -20.76
CA CYS A 79 -18.37 -9.71 -21.07
C CYS A 79 -18.74 -10.62 -19.88
N GLY A 80 -19.38 -11.75 -20.22
CA GLY A 80 -19.67 -12.83 -19.29
C GLY A 80 -20.79 -12.52 -18.30
N ILE A 81 -20.96 -13.43 -17.32
CA ILE A 81 -22.04 -13.38 -16.33
C ILE A 81 -21.94 -12.22 -15.35
N PHE A 82 -20.72 -11.74 -15.13
CA PHE A 82 -20.42 -10.62 -14.23
C PHE A 82 -20.32 -9.29 -14.96
N ARG A 83 -20.50 -9.26 -16.31
CA ARG A 83 -20.37 -8.05 -17.13
C ARG A 83 -19.08 -7.29 -16.82
N ILE A 84 -17.97 -8.02 -16.80
CA ILE A 84 -16.64 -7.43 -16.58
C ILE A 84 -16.30 -6.60 -17.80
N THR A 85 -15.69 -5.42 -17.64
CA THR A 85 -15.15 -4.63 -18.76
C THR A 85 -13.67 -4.89 -18.97
N LYS A 86 -13.13 -4.52 -20.15
CA LYS A 86 -11.69 -4.64 -20.42
C LYS A 86 -10.84 -3.90 -19.37
N LEU A 87 -11.25 -2.71 -18.94
CA LEU A 87 -10.53 -1.94 -17.92
C LEU A 87 -10.51 -2.67 -16.57
N TYR A 88 -11.66 -3.19 -16.14
CA TYR A 88 -11.75 -3.96 -14.90
C TYR A 88 -10.87 -5.21 -14.93
N TRP A 89 -10.83 -5.90 -16.07
CA TRP A 89 -9.95 -7.05 -16.27
C TRP A 89 -8.46 -6.68 -16.24
N VAL A 90 -8.08 -5.52 -16.80
CA VAL A 90 -6.70 -5.00 -16.72
C VAL A 90 -6.32 -4.68 -15.27
N ASP A 91 -7.19 -4.01 -14.52
CA ASP A 91 -6.95 -3.65 -13.12
C ASP A 91 -6.83 -4.90 -12.22
N ALA A 92 -7.52 -5.99 -12.58
CA ALA A 92 -7.41 -7.28 -11.92
C ALA A 92 -6.11 -8.06 -12.25
N GLY A 93 -5.20 -7.48 -13.03
CA GLY A 93 -3.93 -8.12 -13.42
C GLY A 93 -4.05 -9.03 -14.64
N GLN A 94 -5.06 -8.84 -15.48
CA GLN A 94 -5.25 -9.54 -16.75
C GLN A 94 -5.31 -11.07 -16.61
N PRO A 95 -6.19 -11.62 -15.74
CA PRO A 95 -6.28 -13.05 -15.53
C PRO A 95 -6.74 -13.78 -16.81
N THR A 96 -6.06 -14.86 -17.18
CA THR A 96 -6.42 -15.72 -18.31
C THR A 96 -6.63 -17.16 -17.89
N LEU A 97 -7.25 -17.95 -18.78
CA LEU A 97 -7.31 -19.40 -18.62
C LEU A 97 -5.90 -20.00 -18.71
N GLN A 98 -5.74 -21.21 -18.18
CA GLN A 98 -4.46 -21.93 -18.31
C GLN A 98 -4.12 -22.14 -19.78
N LEU A 99 -2.87 -21.84 -20.13
CA LEU A 99 -2.31 -21.87 -21.50
C LEU A 99 -2.70 -20.69 -22.40
N ASP A 100 -3.44 -19.70 -21.88
CA ASP A 100 -3.75 -18.47 -22.62
C ASP A 100 -2.81 -17.31 -22.25
N ASP A 101 -2.50 -16.48 -23.25
CA ASP A 101 -1.66 -15.30 -23.09
C ASP A 101 -2.52 -14.03 -22.96
N PRO A 102 -2.36 -13.21 -21.90
CA PRO A 102 -3.13 -11.99 -21.68
C PRO A 102 -2.94 -10.93 -22.78
N THR A 103 -1.85 -10.99 -23.54
CA THR A 103 -1.58 -10.07 -24.65
C THR A 103 -2.35 -10.44 -25.93
N THR A 104 -2.96 -11.62 -25.98
CA THR A 104 -3.73 -12.08 -27.14
C THR A 104 -4.94 -11.17 -27.36
N GLU A 105 -5.17 -10.75 -28.61
CA GLU A 105 -6.40 -10.08 -28.97
C GLU A 105 -7.60 -10.99 -28.65
N GLY A 106 -8.55 -10.50 -27.85
CA GLY A 106 -9.67 -11.30 -27.40
C GLY A 106 -9.48 -12.02 -26.05
N ALA A 107 -8.33 -11.90 -25.38
CA ALA A 107 -8.05 -12.64 -24.13
C ALA A 107 -9.08 -12.38 -23.01
N TYR A 108 -9.63 -11.16 -22.96
CA TYR A 108 -10.63 -10.74 -21.98
C TYR A 108 -12.05 -11.24 -22.32
N GLN A 109 -12.35 -11.48 -23.60
CA GLN A 109 -13.69 -11.83 -24.08
C GLN A 109 -14.00 -13.34 -24.06
N ARG A 110 -13.06 -14.16 -23.60
CA ARG A 110 -13.17 -15.64 -23.65
C ARG A 110 -14.14 -16.21 -22.63
#